data_AF-A0A151Z9L4-F1
#
_entry.id   AF-A0A151Z9L4-F1
#
_cell.length_a   1.000
_cell.length_b   1.000
_cell.length_c   1.000
_cell.angle_alpha   90.00
_cell.angle_beta   90.00
_cell.angle_gamma   90.00
#
_symmetry.space_group_name_H-M   'P 1'
#
loop_
_entity.id
_entity.type
_entity.pdbx_description
1 polymer ?
#
loop_
_entity_poly.entity_id
_entity_poly.type
_entity_poly.pdbx_seq_one_letter_code
_entity_poly.pdbx_strand_id
1 'polypeptide(L)'
;MGVVSKAYLVLYNAVQTIGWAYILMKLALHHKDGYNPNGVWDLIGKEVILFQGAAVLEIVHSLIGIVKTPVATTFVQVFSRVACVFLATIVPTTQNYWSLTLMLFCWSITEVIRYSFYALSIVNMVPYFLGWLRYTTFYILYPMGVLGETSTILASIPFVTENKVLTYSMPNFLNVSFDFAFFLKFSLIFYVVGLPWLYMHMISQRKRFIATGGNTKATPTSQTKKEN
;
A
#
# COMPACT_ATOMS: atom_id res chain seq x y z
N MET A 1 -16.23 -3.99 -19.62
CA MET A 1 -16.74 -3.77 -18.25
C MET A 1 -18.16 -3.26 -18.35
N GLY A 2 -19.13 -4.01 -17.82
CA GLY A 2 -20.54 -3.61 -17.82
C GLY A 2 -20.80 -2.39 -16.92
N VAL A 3 -21.95 -1.73 -17.10
CA VAL A 3 -22.33 -0.51 -16.36
C VAL A 3 -22.33 -0.74 -14.85
N VAL A 4 -22.87 -1.87 -14.39
CA VAL A 4 -22.91 -2.26 -12.96
C VAL A 4 -21.51 -2.35 -12.36
N SER A 5 -20.58 -3.00 -13.06
CA SER A 5 -19.20 -3.16 -12.61
C SER A 5 -18.46 -1.82 -12.54
N LYS A 6 -18.71 -0.91 -13.49
CA LYS A 6 -18.18 0.47 -13.43
C LYS A 6 -18.72 1.23 -12.22
N ALA A 7 -20.03 1.22 -12.00
CA ALA A 7 -20.66 1.91 -10.88
C ALA A 7 -20.15 1.39 -9.52
N TYR A 8 -20.06 0.07 -9.38
CA TYR A 8 -19.49 -0.56 -8.19
C TYR A 8 -18.05 -0.11 -7.94
N LEU A 9 -17.18 -0.13 -8.95
CA LEU A 9 -15.79 0.28 -8.78
C LEU A 9 -15.66 1.78 -8.47
N VAL A 10 -16.49 2.64 -9.07
CA VAL A 10 -16.49 4.08 -8.73
C VAL A 10 -16.86 4.27 -7.26
N LEU A 11 -17.92 3.61 -6.80
CA LEU A 11 -18.34 3.68 -5.39
C LEU A 11 -17.26 3.13 -4.46
N TYR A 12 -16.68 1.97 -4.76
CA TYR A 12 -15.59 1.37 -3.99
C TYR A 12 -14.41 2.34 -3.84
N ASN A 13 -13.92 2.91 -4.96
CA ASN A 13 -12.81 3.85 -4.93
C ASN A 13 -13.18 5.16 -4.21
N ALA A 14 -14.42 5.63 -4.32
CA ALA A 14 -14.89 6.82 -3.60
C ALA A 14 -14.92 6.59 -2.08
N VAL A 15 -15.47 5.46 -1.63
CA VAL A 15 -15.48 5.07 -0.20
C VAL A 15 -14.06 4.95 0.35
N GLN A 16 -13.17 4.28 -0.39
CA GLN A 16 -11.76 4.18 -0.01
C GLN A 16 -11.08 5.56 0.07
N THR A 17 -11.34 6.45 -0.88
CA THR A 17 -10.80 7.82 -0.87
C THR A 17 -11.24 8.57 0.39
N ILE A 18 -12.53 8.54 0.71
CA ILE A 18 -13.09 9.21 1.89
C ILE A 18 -12.51 8.62 3.17
N GLY A 19 -12.40 7.29 3.23
CA GLY A 19 -11.82 6.57 4.37
C GLY A 19 -10.38 6.97 4.68
N TRP A 20 -9.52 6.95 3.66
CA TRP A 20 -8.12 7.36 3.82
C TRP A 20 -7.97 8.86 4.07
N ALA A 21 -8.85 9.69 3.50
CA ALA A 21 -8.87 11.12 3.80
C ALA A 21 -9.26 11.39 5.26
N TYR A 22 -10.21 10.62 5.80
CA TYR A 22 -10.60 10.69 7.21
C TYR A 22 -9.45 10.28 8.15
N ILE A 23 -8.72 9.20 7.82
CA ILE A 23 -7.52 8.79 8.55
C ILE A 23 -6.46 9.89 8.50
N LEU A 24 -6.19 10.45 7.32
CA LEU A 24 -5.22 11.52 7.14
C LEU A 24 -5.58 12.77 7.97
N MET A 25 -6.86 13.13 8.00
CA MET A 25 -7.35 14.25 8.80
C MET A 25 -7.14 14.00 10.30
N LYS A 26 -7.50 12.80 10.81
CA LYS A 26 -7.24 12.43 12.21
C LYS A 26 -5.76 12.49 12.56
N LEU A 27 -4.90 11.97 11.68
CA LEU A 27 -3.44 12.03 11.85
C LEU A 27 -2.94 13.46 11.93
N ALA A 28 -3.38 14.32 11.00
CA ALA A 28 -2.99 15.73 10.98
C ALA A 28 -3.46 16.47 12.24
N LEU A 29 -4.69 16.22 12.70
CA LEU A 29 -5.23 16.82 13.92
C LEU A 29 -4.50 16.36 15.18
N HIS A 30 -4.12 15.08 15.26
CA HIS A 30 -3.35 14.54 16.38
C HIS A 30 -1.96 15.19 16.50
N HIS A 31 -1.39 15.62 15.38
CA HIS A 31 -0.06 16.23 15.30
C HIS A 31 -0.08 17.76 15.19
N LYS A 32 -1.24 18.39 15.42
CA LYS A 32 -1.41 19.85 15.23
C LYS A 32 -0.51 20.68 16.16
N ASP A 33 -0.30 20.20 17.39
CA ASP A 33 0.46 20.88 18.44
C ASP A 33 1.93 20.43 18.49
N GLY A 34 2.36 19.64 17.51
CA GLY A 34 3.70 19.07 17.42
C GLY A 34 3.68 17.58 17.12
N TYR A 35 4.87 17.04 16.87
CA TYR A 35 5.01 15.62 16.56
C TYR A 35 4.78 14.75 17.81
N ASN A 36 3.77 13.88 17.78
CA ASN A 36 3.48 12.95 18.88
C ASN A 36 3.09 11.56 18.36
N PRO A 37 3.99 10.57 18.40
CA PRO A 37 3.71 9.23 17.91
C PRO A 37 2.84 8.40 18.86
N ASN A 38 2.61 8.87 20.09
CA ASN A 38 1.85 8.11 21.09
C ASN A 38 0.35 8.17 20.81
N GLY A 39 -0.35 7.04 20.98
CA GLY A 39 -1.81 6.94 20.83
C GLY A 39 -2.31 7.03 19.39
N VAL A 40 -1.41 7.07 18.39
CA VAL A 40 -1.79 7.09 16.98
C VAL A 40 -2.58 5.84 16.61
N TRP A 41 -2.08 4.66 16.99
CA TRP A 41 -2.76 3.41 16.69
C TRP A 41 -4.12 3.29 17.38
N ASP A 42 -4.26 3.79 18.60
CA ASP A 42 -5.55 3.78 19.31
C ASP A 42 -6.60 4.67 18.62
N LEU A 43 -6.16 5.77 18.01
CA LEU A 43 -7.02 6.75 17.34
C LEU A 43 -7.53 6.29 15.96
N ILE A 44 -6.68 5.61 15.19
CA ILE A 44 -6.94 5.28 13.76
C ILE A 44 -6.77 3.80 13.40
N GLY A 45 -6.30 2.94 14.32
CA GLY A 45 -5.94 1.55 14.01
C GLY A 45 -7.11 0.74 13.48
N LYS A 46 -8.32 0.96 14.02
CA LYS A 46 -9.54 0.27 13.56
C LYS A 46 -9.88 0.63 12.11
N GLU A 47 -9.79 1.90 11.78
CA GLU A 47 -10.02 2.42 10.43
C GLU A 47 -8.95 1.91 9.46
N VAL A 48 -7.68 1.90 9.87
CA VAL A 48 -6.59 1.36 9.06
C VAL A 48 -6.81 -0.12 8.77
N ILE A 49 -7.18 -0.92 9.77
CA ILE A 49 -7.52 -2.35 9.59
C ILE A 49 -8.67 -2.51 8.59
N LEU A 50 -9.73 -1.70 8.71
CA LEU A 50 -10.88 -1.77 7.82
C LEU A 50 -10.53 -1.43 6.37
N PHE A 51 -9.89 -0.28 6.12
CA PHE A 51 -9.61 0.20 4.76
C PHE A 51 -8.47 -0.56 4.09
N GLN A 52 -7.43 -0.94 4.86
CA GLN A 52 -6.37 -1.81 4.35
C GLN A 52 -6.88 -3.24 4.12
N GLY A 53 -7.80 -3.73 4.95
CA GLY A 53 -8.49 -5.01 4.73
C GLY A 53 -9.37 -4.97 3.47
N ALA A 54 -10.08 -3.87 3.23
CA ALA A 54 -10.84 -3.68 2.00
C ALA A 54 -9.98 -3.71 0.73
N ALA A 55 -8.69 -3.33 0.81
CA ALA A 55 -7.75 -3.44 -0.32
C ALA A 55 -7.49 -4.90 -0.76
N VAL A 56 -7.79 -5.90 0.07
CA VAL A 56 -7.74 -7.33 -0.33
C VAL A 56 -8.75 -7.61 -1.45
N LEU A 57 -9.87 -6.87 -1.51
CA LEU A 57 -10.83 -6.98 -2.61
C LEU A 57 -10.21 -6.62 -3.97
N GLU A 58 -9.14 -5.82 -4.00
CA GLU A 58 -8.44 -5.50 -5.26
C GLU A 58 -7.78 -6.75 -5.87
N ILE A 59 -7.29 -7.67 -5.03
CA ILE A 59 -6.77 -8.96 -5.49
C ILE A 59 -7.90 -9.75 -6.13
N VAL A 60 -9.09 -9.74 -5.51
CA VAL A 60 -10.30 -10.40 -6.03
C VAL A 60 -10.75 -9.76 -7.36
N HIS A 61 -10.73 -8.43 -7.47
CA HIS A 61 -11.10 -7.72 -8.70
C HIS A 61 -10.14 -8.04 -9.84
N SER A 62 -8.84 -8.17 -9.57
CA SER A 62 -7.84 -8.61 -10.54
C SER A 62 -8.01 -10.09 -10.93
N LEU A 63 -8.32 -10.97 -9.96
CA LEU A 63 -8.57 -12.40 -10.20
C LEU A 63 -9.79 -12.65 -11.10
N ILE A 64 -10.89 -11.93 -10.87
CA ILE A 64 -12.12 -12.04 -11.66
C ILE A 64 -11.98 -11.32 -13.02
N GLY A 65 -10.88 -10.60 -13.24
CA GLY A 65 -10.62 -9.87 -14.48
C GLY A 65 -11.50 -8.62 -14.67
N ILE A 66 -12.12 -8.14 -13.58
CA ILE A 66 -12.83 -6.85 -13.58
C ILE A 66 -11.84 -5.73 -13.86
N VAL A 67 -10.64 -5.80 -13.26
CA VAL A 67 -9.55 -4.83 -13.47
C VAL A 67 -8.42 -5.49 -14.26
N LYS A 68 -7.90 -4.78 -15.26
CA LYS A 68 -6.76 -5.24 -16.08
C LYS A 68 -5.44 -4.99 -15.36
N THR A 69 -5.16 -5.73 -14.29
CA THR A 69 -3.88 -5.65 -13.57
C THR A 69 -3.36 -7.06 -13.29
N PRO A 70 -2.06 -7.33 -13.44
CA PRO A 70 -1.51 -8.64 -13.11
C PRO A 70 -1.77 -8.99 -11.64
N VAL A 71 -2.36 -10.15 -11.40
CA VAL A 71 -2.75 -10.59 -10.04
C VAL A 71 -1.54 -10.66 -9.11
N ALA A 72 -0.41 -11.18 -9.59
CA ALA A 72 0.80 -11.34 -8.79
C ALA A 72 1.34 -9.99 -8.27
N THR A 73 1.31 -8.94 -9.08
CA THR A 73 1.80 -7.63 -8.66
C THR A 73 0.83 -6.95 -7.68
N THR A 74 -0.48 -7.08 -7.88
CA THR A 74 -1.49 -6.62 -6.91
C THR A 74 -1.36 -7.36 -5.58
N PHE A 75 -1.15 -8.68 -5.63
CA PHE A 75 -0.98 -9.51 -4.43
C PHE A 75 0.22 -9.04 -3.60
N VAL A 76 1.41 -8.92 -4.20
CA VAL A 76 2.62 -8.51 -3.46
C VAL A 76 2.44 -7.12 -2.83
N GLN A 77 1.84 -6.17 -3.56
CA GLN A 77 1.60 -4.82 -3.06
C GLN A 77 0.64 -4.79 -1.88
N VAL A 78 -0.49 -5.50 -1.97
CA VAL A 78 -1.50 -5.52 -0.90
C VAL A 78 -1.01 -6.35 0.30
N PHE A 79 -0.38 -7.50 0.05
CA PHE A 79 0.13 -8.39 1.09
C PHE A 79 1.15 -7.69 1.99
N SER A 80 2.11 -6.96 1.40
CA SER A 80 3.14 -6.21 2.15
C SER A 80 2.52 -5.29 3.19
N ARG A 81 1.48 -4.55 2.79
CA ARG A 81 0.80 -3.60 3.68
C ARG A 81 -0.09 -4.26 4.72
N VAL A 82 -0.83 -5.30 4.33
CA VAL A 82 -1.61 -6.11 5.27
C VAL A 82 -0.70 -6.72 6.34
N ALA A 83 0.49 -7.18 5.97
CA ALA A 83 1.48 -7.69 6.91
C ALA A 83 1.94 -6.62 7.92
N CYS A 84 2.19 -5.38 7.48
CA CYS A 84 2.54 -4.28 8.39
C CYS A 84 1.38 -3.91 9.35
N VAL A 85 0.13 -3.88 8.87
CA VAL A 85 -1.06 -3.64 9.72
C VAL A 85 -1.24 -4.78 10.73
N PHE A 86 -1.05 -6.02 10.29
CA PHE A 86 -1.09 -7.18 11.17
C PHE A 86 -0.02 -7.10 12.26
N LEU A 87 1.22 -6.74 11.90
CA LEU A 87 2.30 -6.51 12.85
C LEU A 87 1.96 -5.43 13.87
N ALA A 88 1.44 -4.28 13.43
CA ALA A 88 1.00 -3.21 14.33
C ALA A 88 -0.12 -3.66 15.29
N THR A 89 -0.94 -4.63 14.90
CA THR A 89 -2.00 -5.19 15.74
C THR A 89 -1.45 -6.13 16.83
N ILE A 90 -0.47 -6.97 16.49
CA ILE A 90 0.05 -8.01 17.41
C ILE A 90 1.27 -7.56 18.23
N VAL A 91 1.94 -6.47 17.83
CA VAL A 91 3.13 -5.94 18.49
C VAL A 91 2.87 -4.53 19.04
N PRO A 92 2.45 -4.39 20.31
CA PRO A 92 2.12 -3.10 20.92
C PRO A 92 3.27 -2.08 20.90
N THR A 93 4.53 -2.54 20.95
CA THR A 93 5.70 -1.64 20.93
C THR A 93 5.80 -0.84 19.63
N THR A 94 5.28 -1.36 18.52
CA THR A 94 5.28 -0.64 17.24
C THR A 94 4.21 0.45 17.16
N GLN A 95 3.16 0.36 17.98
CA GLN A 95 1.98 1.25 17.92
C GLN A 95 2.30 2.70 18.25
N ASN A 96 3.29 2.92 19.12
CA ASN A 96 3.75 4.23 19.54
C ASN A 96 5.11 4.60 18.91
N TYR A 97 5.60 3.81 17.97
CA TYR A 97 6.89 4.03 17.35
C TYR A 97 6.79 5.02 16.18
N TRP A 98 7.83 5.82 16.01
CA TRP A 98 7.81 6.91 15.04
C TRP A 98 7.58 6.43 13.60
N SER A 99 8.09 5.24 13.27
CA SER A 99 8.02 4.68 11.93
C SER A 99 6.61 4.32 11.51
N LEU A 100 5.77 3.86 12.45
CA LEU A 100 4.38 3.56 12.19
C LEU A 100 3.63 4.84 11.81
N THR A 101 3.84 5.92 12.57
CA THR A 101 3.25 7.22 12.28
C THR A 101 3.67 7.73 10.90
N LEU A 102 4.97 7.66 10.58
CA LEU A 102 5.48 8.05 9.27
C LEU A 102 4.85 7.23 8.13
N MET A 103 4.79 5.91 8.31
CA MET A 103 4.19 4.99 7.35
C MET A 103 2.73 5.34 7.10
N LEU A 104 1.94 5.54 8.15
CA LEU A 104 0.51 5.84 8.06
C LEU A 104 0.22 7.19 7.39
N PHE A 105 1.05 8.22 7.62
CA PHE A 105 0.98 9.47 6.88
C PHE A 105 1.24 9.27 5.38
N CYS A 106 2.34 8.59 5.04
CA CYS A 106 2.73 8.34 3.65
C CYS A 106 1.67 7.51 2.92
N TRP A 107 1.14 6.47 3.57
CA TRP A 107 0.08 5.64 3.05
C TRP A 107 -1.19 6.45 2.82
N SER A 108 -1.66 7.18 3.83
CA SER A 108 -2.93 7.92 3.73
C SER A 108 -2.91 8.93 2.57
N ILE A 109 -1.81 9.68 2.40
CA ILE A 109 -1.65 10.60 1.27
C ILE A 109 -1.65 9.84 -0.06
N THR A 110 -0.87 8.77 -0.15
CA THR A 110 -0.75 7.95 -1.37
C THR A 110 -2.11 7.36 -1.75
N GLU A 111 -2.86 6.86 -0.78
CA GLU A 111 -4.14 6.19 -0.99
C GLU A 111 -5.25 7.15 -1.40
N VAL A 112 -5.33 8.33 -0.78
CA VAL A 112 -6.27 9.38 -1.21
C VAL A 112 -6.05 9.72 -2.68
N ILE A 113 -4.79 9.90 -3.10
CA ILE A 113 -4.46 10.24 -4.49
C ILE A 113 -4.79 9.05 -5.42
N ARG A 114 -4.42 7.84 -5.03
CA ARG A 114 -4.56 6.62 -5.83
C ARG A 114 -6.03 6.29 -6.11
N TYR A 115 -6.85 6.25 -5.06
CA TYR A 115 -8.27 5.93 -5.17
C TYR A 115 -9.05 7.04 -5.86
N SER A 116 -8.72 8.32 -5.61
CA SER A 116 -9.30 9.45 -6.37
C SER A 116 -9.03 9.31 -7.86
N PHE A 117 -7.78 8.97 -8.23
CA PHE A 117 -7.40 8.76 -9.62
C PHE A 117 -8.15 7.57 -10.22
N TYR A 118 -8.28 6.45 -9.50
CA TYR A 118 -9.00 5.27 -10.00
C TYR A 118 -10.50 5.57 -10.22
N ALA A 119 -11.17 6.21 -9.27
CA ALA A 119 -12.57 6.62 -9.43
C ALA A 119 -12.76 7.50 -10.68
N LEU A 120 -11.94 8.55 -10.84
CA LEU A 120 -12.05 9.47 -11.97
C LEU A 120 -11.63 8.84 -13.31
N SER A 121 -10.73 7.85 -13.28
CA SER A 121 -10.31 7.13 -14.49
C SER A 121 -11.44 6.28 -15.08
N ILE A 122 -12.32 5.73 -14.23
CA ILE A 122 -13.45 4.90 -14.69
C ILE A 122 -14.49 5.76 -15.43
N VAL A 123 -14.70 6.99 -14.95
CA VAL A 123 -15.62 7.97 -15.59
C VAL A 123 -14.95 8.79 -16.69
N ASN A 124 -13.66 8.57 -16.97
CA ASN A 124 -12.85 9.31 -17.97
C ASN A 124 -12.79 10.83 -17.72
N MET A 125 -12.84 11.26 -16.46
CA MET A 125 -12.78 12.68 -16.06
C MET A 125 -11.58 12.95 -15.15
N VAL A 126 -10.42 12.38 -15.48
CA VAL A 126 -9.20 12.58 -14.67
C VAL A 126 -8.62 13.97 -14.97
N PRO A 127 -8.59 14.89 -14.00
CA PRO A 127 -7.93 16.17 -14.19
C PRO A 127 -6.41 15.94 -14.28
N TYR A 128 -5.75 16.70 -15.16
CA TYR A 128 -4.30 16.60 -15.35
C TYR A 128 -3.53 16.73 -14.03
N PHE A 129 -3.95 17.67 -13.17
CA PHE A 129 -3.35 17.91 -11.86
C PHE A 129 -3.32 16.66 -10.98
N LEU A 130 -4.41 15.88 -10.91
CA LEU A 130 -4.46 14.68 -10.09
C LEU A 130 -3.57 13.56 -10.64
N GLY A 131 -3.52 13.42 -11.97
CA GLY A 131 -2.58 12.50 -12.61
C GLY A 131 -1.13 12.92 -12.37
N TRP A 132 -0.81 14.20 -12.49
CA TRP A 132 0.50 14.75 -12.18
C TRP A 132 0.90 14.50 -10.72
N LEU A 133 -0.03 14.72 -9.78
CA LEU A 133 0.17 14.48 -8.35
C LEU A 133 0.54 13.02 -8.12
N ARG A 134 -0.26 12.07 -8.62
CA ARG A 134 0.01 10.62 -8.54
C ARG A 134 1.41 10.24 -9.02
N TYR A 135 1.81 10.76 -10.18
CA TYR A 135 3.09 10.42 -10.79
C TYR A 135 4.25 11.32 -10.35
N THR A 136 4.06 12.25 -9.41
CA THR A 136 5.15 13.11 -8.92
C THR A 136 5.38 12.93 -7.42
N THR A 137 4.31 12.77 -6.63
CA THR A 137 4.45 12.55 -5.18
C THR A 137 5.12 11.23 -4.84
N PHE A 138 5.08 10.24 -5.74
CA PHE A 138 5.74 8.94 -5.53
C PHE A 138 7.26 9.07 -5.30
N TYR A 139 7.92 10.10 -5.85
CA TYR A 139 9.36 10.31 -5.64
C TYR A 139 9.72 10.44 -4.15
N ILE A 140 8.84 11.04 -3.35
CA ILE A 140 9.07 11.29 -1.93
C ILE A 140 8.30 10.27 -1.09
N LEU A 141 7.00 10.08 -1.37
CA LEU A 141 6.13 9.24 -0.55
C LEU A 141 6.51 7.76 -0.60
N TYR A 142 7.05 7.27 -1.73
CA TYR A 142 7.42 5.87 -1.86
C TYR A 142 8.63 5.51 -0.99
N PRO A 143 9.80 6.19 -1.08
CA PRO A 143 10.91 5.92 -0.17
C PRO A 143 10.55 6.12 1.31
N MET A 144 9.76 7.15 1.64
CA MET A 144 9.38 7.45 3.02
C MET A 144 8.40 6.41 3.60
N GLY A 145 7.41 5.98 2.82
CA GLY A 145 6.49 4.92 3.24
C GLY A 145 7.21 3.59 3.48
N VAL A 146 8.13 3.25 2.59
CA VAL A 146 8.97 2.06 2.67
C VAL A 146 9.94 2.11 3.85
N LEU A 147 10.54 3.27 4.12
CA LEU A 147 11.35 3.48 5.31
C LEU A 147 10.51 3.25 6.58
N GLY A 148 9.26 3.73 6.59
CA GLY A 148 8.31 3.47 7.67
C GLY A 148 7.97 1.99 7.83
N GLU A 149 7.66 1.29 6.74
CA GLU A 149 7.35 -0.15 6.73
C GLU A 149 8.52 -0.99 7.28
N THR A 150 9.71 -0.81 6.70
CA THR A 150 10.92 -1.54 7.07
C THR A 150 11.36 -1.23 8.50
N SER A 151 11.29 0.03 8.93
CA SER A 151 11.62 0.41 10.31
C SER A 151 10.62 -0.15 11.32
N THR A 152 9.34 -0.26 10.96
CA THR A 152 8.30 -0.88 11.81
C THR A 152 8.54 -2.38 11.96
N ILE A 153 8.91 -3.05 10.86
CA ILE A 153 9.31 -4.47 10.90
C ILE A 153 10.53 -4.65 11.82
N LEU A 154 11.57 -3.83 11.65
CA LEU A 154 12.77 -3.90 12.49
C LEU A 154 12.47 -3.65 13.97
N ALA A 155 11.64 -2.66 14.29
CA ALA A 155 11.23 -2.36 15.66
C ALA A 155 10.39 -3.50 16.29
N SER A 156 9.71 -4.31 15.48
CA SER A 156 8.92 -5.45 15.96
C SER A 156 9.76 -6.67 16.34
N ILE A 157 10.95 -6.84 15.76
CA ILE A 157 11.77 -8.05 15.91
C ILE A 157 12.17 -8.33 17.38
N PRO A 158 12.63 -7.35 18.19
CA PRO A 158 12.99 -7.62 19.58
C PRO A 158 11.81 -8.15 20.40
N PHE A 159 10.64 -7.51 20.25
CA PHE A 159 9.42 -7.92 20.95
C PHE A 159 8.96 -9.33 20.55
N VAL A 160 8.98 -9.63 19.24
CA VAL A 160 8.62 -10.95 18.71
C VAL A 160 9.56 -12.03 19.22
N THR A 161 10.86 -11.74 19.28
CA THR A 161 11.88 -12.69 19.74
C THR A 161 11.74 -13.00 21.23
N GLU A 162 11.53 -11.96 22.05
CA GLU A 162 11.40 -12.09 23.51
C GLU A 162 10.10 -12.80 23.92
N ASN A 163 8.98 -12.39 23.32
CA ASN A 163 7.65 -12.92 23.66
C ASN A 163 7.28 -14.18 22.86
N LYS A 164 8.17 -14.66 21.99
CA LYS A 164 7.97 -15.80 21.08
C LYS A 164 6.64 -15.72 20.32
N VAL A 165 6.27 -14.50 19.89
CA VAL A 165 4.98 -14.25 19.22
C VAL A 165 4.94 -15.04 17.91
N LEU A 166 3.95 -15.92 17.78
CA LEU A 166 3.77 -16.81 16.62
C LEU A 166 4.97 -17.72 16.31
N THR A 167 5.87 -17.95 17.28
CA THR A 167 7.01 -18.85 17.14
C THR A 167 6.67 -20.23 17.69
N TYR A 168 6.74 -21.25 16.85
CA TYR A 168 6.50 -22.65 17.20
C TYR A 168 7.84 -23.37 17.34
N SER A 169 8.22 -23.70 18.58
CA SER A 169 9.41 -24.50 18.89
C SER A 169 9.04 -25.99 18.98
N MET A 170 9.97 -26.86 18.61
CA MET A 170 9.80 -28.30 18.80
C MET A 170 9.84 -28.68 20.29
N PRO A 171 9.21 -29.80 20.70
CA PRO A 171 8.46 -30.76 19.88
C PRO A 171 6.98 -30.38 19.68
N ASN A 172 6.52 -30.40 18.43
CA ASN A 172 5.11 -30.22 18.04
C ASN A 172 4.61 -31.46 17.27
N PHE A 173 3.31 -31.72 17.26
CA PHE A 173 2.69 -32.86 16.55
C PHE A 173 3.08 -32.97 15.07
N LEU A 174 3.31 -31.82 14.41
CA LEU A 174 3.70 -31.75 13.00
C LEU A 174 5.22 -31.85 12.75
N ASN A 175 6.05 -31.91 13.80
CA ASN A 175 7.52 -31.88 13.72
C ASN A 175 8.11 -30.71 12.90
N VAL A 176 7.43 -29.56 12.92
CA VAL A 176 7.85 -28.34 12.23
C VAL A 176 8.19 -27.25 13.26
N SER A 177 9.33 -26.58 13.05
CA SER A 177 9.68 -25.35 13.74
C SER A 177 9.41 -24.15 12.84
N PHE A 178 8.71 -23.14 13.35
CA PHE A 178 8.50 -21.87 12.66
C PHE A 178 8.94 -20.72 13.57
N ASP A 179 9.92 -19.94 13.12
CA ASP A 179 10.37 -18.75 13.81
C ASP A 179 9.88 -17.50 13.08
N PHE A 180 8.95 -16.79 13.72
CA PHE A 180 8.37 -15.59 13.15
C PHE A 180 9.41 -14.46 13.04
N ALA A 181 10.37 -14.37 13.96
CA ALA A 181 11.44 -13.37 13.89
C ALA A 181 12.35 -13.61 12.68
N PHE A 182 12.64 -14.87 12.35
CA PHE A 182 13.36 -15.22 11.13
C PHE A 182 12.58 -14.84 9.88
N PHE A 183 11.28 -15.14 9.83
CA PHE A 183 10.41 -14.75 8.73
C PHE A 183 10.41 -13.23 8.51
N LEU A 184 10.34 -12.43 9.58
CA LEU A 184 10.40 -10.96 9.48
C LEU A 184 11.73 -10.47 8.93
N LYS A 185 12.87 -11.03 9.38
CA LYS A 185 14.19 -10.71 8.82
C LYS A 185 14.29 -11.06 7.34
N PHE A 186 13.78 -12.24 6.95
CA PHE A 186 13.74 -12.66 5.56
C PHE A 186 12.87 -11.73 4.72
N SER A 187 11.74 -11.25 5.26
CA SER A 187 10.83 -10.35 4.54
C SER A 187 11.50 -9.05 4.09
N LEU A 188 12.47 -8.53 4.86
CA LEU A 188 13.23 -7.32 4.53
C LEU A 188 14.07 -7.46 3.26
N ILE A 189 14.46 -8.69 2.89
CA ILE A 189 15.20 -8.94 1.63
C ILE A 189 14.31 -8.63 0.42
N PHE A 190 13.01 -8.95 0.48
CA PHE A 190 12.07 -8.62 -0.60
C PHE A 190 11.91 -7.12 -0.78
N TYR A 191 12.03 -6.33 0.28
CA TYR A 191 12.06 -4.87 0.15
C TYR A 191 13.31 -4.47 -0.65
N VAL A 192 14.51 -4.91 -0.26
CA VAL A 192 15.74 -4.54 -0.99
C VAL A 192 15.68 -4.89 -2.48
N VAL A 193 15.14 -6.05 -2.84
CA VAL A 193 15.07 -6.51 -4.24
C VAL A 193 13.89 -5.91 -5.01
N GLY A 194 12.70 -5.85 -4.41
CA GLY A 194 11.46 -5.45 -5.07
C GLY A 194 11.33 -3.92 -5.24
N LEU A 195 11.89 -3.15 -4.32
CA LEU A 195 11.74 -1.69 -4.31
C LEU A 195 12.33 -1.00 -5.54
N PRO A 196 13.58 -1.27 -5.97
CA PRO A 196 14.17 -0.59 -7.12
C PRO A 196 13.40 -0.90 -8.41
N TRP A 197 12.94 -2.14 -8.56
CA TRP A 197 12.20 -2.58 -9.75
C TRP A 197 10.86 -1.85 -9.88
N LEU A 198 10.07 -1.81 -8.80
CA LEU A 198 8.79 -1.09 -8.77
C LEU A 198 8.96 0.42 -8.94
N TYR A 199 10.02 0.98 -8.34
CA TYR A 199 10.32 2.41 -8.44
C TYR A 199 10.68 2.83 -9.87
N MET A 200 11.53 2.06 -10.55
CA MET A 200 11.87 2.30 -11.95
C MET A 200 10.66 2.17 -12.88
N HIS A 201 9.75 1.25 -12.57
CA HIS A 201 8.49 1.12 -13.28
C HIS A 201 7.62 2.38 -13.15
N MET A 202 7.51 2.96 -11.95
CA MET A 202 6.76 4.21 -11.70
C MET A 202 7.36 5.41 -12.46
N ILE A 203 8.69 5.53 -12.52
CA ILE A 203 9.36 6.55 -13.34
C ILE A 203 8.98 6.40 -14.82
N SER A 204 8.95 5.16 -15.31
CA SER A 204 8.58 4.86 -16.69
C SER A 204 7.12 5.21 -16.97
N GLN A 205 6.22 4.93 -16.02
CA GLN A 205 4.80 5.32 -16.12
C GLN A 205 4.63 6.85 -16.13
N ARG A 206 5.39 7.59 -15.31
CA ARG A 206 5.39 9.05 -15.33
C ARG A 206 5.81 9.60 -16.69
N LYS A 207 6.92 9.11 -17.25
CA LYS A 207 7.41 9.55 -18.57
C LYS A 207 6.32 9.37 -19.63
N ARG A 208 5.61 8.24 -19.61
CA ARG A 208 4.49 7.97 -20.51
C ARG A 208 3.30 8.90 -20.27
N PHE A 209 2.94 9.18 -19.02
CA PHE A 209 1.85 10.10 -18.69
C PHE A 209 2.12 11.53 -19.19
N ILE A 210 3.34 12.02 -19.03
CA ILE A 210 3.75 13.35 -19.51
C ILE A 210 3.79 13.38 -21.03
N ALA A 211 4.38 12.37 -21.67
CA ALA A 211 4.45 12.28 -23.13
C ALA A 211 3.07 12.23 -23.81
N THR A 212 2.05 11.77 -23.10
CA THR A 212 0.67 11.67 -23.59
C THR A 212 -0.20 12.88 -23.22
N GLY A 213 0.39 13.93 -22.62
CA GLY A 213 -0.35 15.12 -22.18
C GLY A 213 -1.40 14.83 -21.12
N GLY A 214 -1.23 13.76 -20.34
CA GLY A 214 -2.21 13.26 -19.38
C GLY A 214 -3.39 12.51 -20.00
N ASN A 215 -3.39 12.31 -21.31
CA ASN A 215 -4.46 11.59 -22.00
C ASN A 215 -4.28 10.08 -21.79
N THR A 216 -5.05 9.51 -20.87
CA THR A 216 -4.90 8.11 -20.41
C THR A 216 -5.30 7.07 -21.47
N LYS A 217 -5.64 7.50 -22.69
CA LYS A 217 -6.05 6.65 -23.82
C LYS A 217 -4.89 6.06 -24.64
N ALA A 218 -3.63 6.37 -24.33
CA ALA A 218 -2.51 5.73 -25.01
C ALA A 218 -2.26 4.30 -24.49
N THR A 219 -3.13 3.37 -24.89
CA THR A 219 -2.75 1.97 -25.05
C THR A 219 -1.42 1.94 -25.80
N PRO A 220 -0.38 1.23 -25.32
CA PRO A 220 0.81 1.06 -26.13
C PRO A 220 0.38 0.29 -27.38
N THR A 221 0.40 0.97 -28.52
CA THR A 221 0.31 0.35 -29.84
C THR A 221 1.27 -0.82 -29.84
N SER A 222 0.73 -1.97 -30.25
CA SER A 222 1.45 -3.15 -30.71
C SER A 222 2.87 -2.82 -31.15
N GLN A 223 3.82 -3.55 -30.57
CA GLN A 223 5.18 -3.66 -31.07
C GLN A 223 5.16 -3.62 -32.60
N THR A 224 5.82 -2.60 -33.13
CA THR A 224 6.16 -2.46 -34.52
C THR A 224 6.79 -3.76 -35.01
N LYS A 225 6.19 -4.34 -36.06
CA LYS A 225 6.87 -4.93 -37.22
C LYS A 225 8.37 -5.16 -37.01
N LYS A 226 8.75 -6.42 -36.83
CA LYS A 226 9.97 -6.96 -37.44
C LYS A 226 9.55 -8.03 -38.44
N GLU A 227 9.07 -7.55 -39.59
CA GLU A 227 9.40 -8.19 -40.86
C GLU A 227 10.76 -7.65 -41.27
N ASN A 228 11.72 -8.57 -41.39
CA ASN A 228 12.96 -8.59 -42.18
C ASN A 228 14.00 -9.41 -41.42
#